data_AF-H8WGS5-F1
#
_entry.id   AF-H8WGS5-F1
#
_cell.length_a   1.000
_cell.length_b   1.000
_cell.length_c   1.000
_cell.angle_alpha   90.00
_cell.angle_beta   90.00
_cell.angle_gamma   90.00
#
_symmetry.space_group_name_H-M   'P 1'
#
loop_
_entity.id
_entity.type
_entity.pdbx_description
1 polymer ?
#
loop_
_entity_poly.entity_id
_entity_poly.type
_entity_poly.pdbx_seq_one_letter_code
_entity_poly.pdbx_strand_id
1 'polypeptide(L)'
;HGTGTTLGDPIEIEGMTQAMRSFTSKKNFCGVGSVKSSLGHMLSAAGLISLIKVVLALNNKTIPHTINFEEPNTNIDFSNSPFYVVGKEPREWKAEGSPLRAGVNAFGSGGSN
;
A
#
# COMPACT_ATOMS: atom_id res chain seq x y z
N HIS A 1 -5.67 0.53 -3.03
CA HIS A 1 -6.88 1.34 -3.04
C HIS A 1 -6.94 2.20 -1.79
N GLY A 2 -6.94 1.61 -0.59
CA GLY A 2 -6.65 2.26 0.69
C GLY A 2 -7.53 3.46 0.96
N THR A 3 -8.83 3.22 1.08
CA THR A 3 -9.84 4.26 1.34
C THR A 3 -10.07 4.55 2.81
N GLY A 4 -9.45 3.80 3.72
CA GLY A 4 -9.59 4.04 5.16
C GLY A 4 -10.91 3.52 5.71
N THR A 5 -11.56 2.58 5.01
CA THR A 5 -12.84 2.03 5.46
C THR A 5 -12.60 0.86 6.39
N THR A 6 -13.39 0.75 7.46
CA THR A 6 -13.26 -0.29 8.48
C THR A 6 -13.30 -1.70 7.90
N LEU A 7 -14.12 -1.91 6.86
CA LEU A 7 -14.28 -3.20 6.18
C LEU A 7 -13.33 -3.36 4.99
N GLY A 8 -13.14 -2.33 4.17
CA GLY A 8 -12.41 -2.45 2.91
C GLY A 8 -10.90 -2.59 3.09
N ASP A 9 -10.31 -1.92 4.09
CA ASP A 9 -8.87 -2.00 4.32
C ASP A 9 -8.41 -3.42 4.73
N PRO A 10 -9.11 -4.14 5.65
CA PRO A 10 -8.83 -5.56 5.89
C PRO A 10 -8.99 -6.44 4.65
N ILE A 11 -10.05 -6.26 3.86
CA ILE A 11 -10.29 -7.05 2.64
C ILE A 11 -9.17 -6.84 1.62
N GLU A 12 -8.71 -5.59 1.44
CA GLU A 12 -7.63 -5.30 0.51
C GLU A 12 -6.31 -5.99 0.93
N ILE A 13 -5.93 -5.90 2.22
CA ILE A 13 -4.70 -6.54 2.70
C ILE A 13 -4.79 -8.07 2.63
N GLU A 14 -5.94 -8.64 2.96
CA GLU A 14 -6.17 -10.09 2.89
C GLU A 14 -6.08 -10.60 1.44
N GLY A 15 -6.77 -9.94 0.50
CA GLY A 15 -6.72 -10.32 -0.92
C GLY A 15 -5.31 -10.24 -1.50
N MET A 16 -4.57 -9.17 -1.18
CA MET A 16 -3.15 -9.07 -1.58
C MET A 16 -2.28 -10.13 -0.89
N THR A 17 -2.58 -10.48 0.37
CA THR A 17 -1.83 -11.51 1.11
C THR A 17 -2.01 -12.87 0.46
N GLN A 18 -3.23 -13.26 0.14
CA GLN A 18 -3.54 -14.50 -0.57
C GLN A 18 -2.82 -14.58 -1.91
N ALA A 19 -2.86 -13.50 -2.72
CA ALA A 19 -2.17 -13.45 -4.00
C ALA A 19 -0.65 -13.65 -3.86
N MET A 20 -0.03 -12.99 -2.88
CA MET A 20 1.42 -13.07 -2.64
C MET A 20 1.86 -14.42 -2.05
N ARG A 21 0.99 -15.08 -1.26
CA ARG A 21 1.29 -16.37 -0.62
C ARG A 21 1.53 -17.49 -1.61
N SER A 22 0.99 -17.40 -2.82
CA SER A 22 1.29 -18.30 -3.94
C SER A 22 2.75 -18.25 -4.40
N PHE A 23 3.49 -17.19 -4.07
CA PHE A 23 4.86 -16.96 -4.54
C PHE A 23 5.89 -16.85 -3.43
N THR A 24 5.48 -16.56 -2.18
CA THR A 24 6.43 -16.41 -1.08
C THR A 24 5.84 -16.62 0.32
N SER A 25 6.65 -17.20 1.20
CA SER A 25 6.39 -17.31 2.65
C SER A 25 6.94 -16.13 3.46
N LYS A 26 7.65 -15.19 2.84
CA LYS A 26 8.20 -14.01 3.53
C LYS A 26 7.09 -13.18 4.19
N LYS A 27 7.42 -12.53 5.30
CA LYS A 27 6.55 -11.66 6.09
C LYS A 27 7.16 -10.27 6.17
N ASN A 28 6.33 -9.24 6.36
CA ASN A 28 6.75 -7.86 6.67
C ASN A 28 7.86 -7.30 5.76
N PHE A 29 7.83 -7.58 4.45
CA PHE A 29 8.85 -7.11 3.51
C PHE A 29 8.33 -6.11 2.48
N CYS A 30 7.02 -6.00 2.31
CA CYS A 30 6.40 -5.10 1.33
C CYS A 30 5.70 -3.93 2.05
N GLY A 31 6.18 -2.71 1.82
CA GLY A 31 5.56 -1.52 2.38
C GLY A 31 4.24 -1.20 1.67
N VAL A 32 3.18 -0.93 2.45
CA VAL A 32 1.89 -0.45 1.96
C VAL A 32 1.60 0.96 2.45
N GLY A 33 0.83 1.70 1.67
CA GLY A 33 0.37 3.04 2.01
C GLY A 33 -0.59 3.62 0.97
N SER A 34 -1.29 4.69 1.34
CA SER A 34 -2.26 5.36 0.46
C SER A 34 -1.86 6.81 0.24
N VAL A 35 -2.13 7.37 -0.94
CA VAL A 35 -2.05 8.83 -1.17
C VAL A 35 -3.30 9.54 -0.65
N LYS A 36 -4.39 8.79 -0.45
CA LYS A 36 -5.68 9.32 0.00
C LYS A 36 -5.63 9.83 1.44
N SER A 37 -4.70 9.35 2.26
CA SER A 37 -4.46 9.91 3.59
C SER A 37 -4.05 11.39 3.53
N SER A 38 -3.34 11.79 2.47
CA SER A 38 -2.79 13.15 2.31
C SER A 38 -3.69 14.06 1.48
N LEU A 39 -4.29 13.51 0.42
CA LEU A 39 -5.04 14.31 -0.57
C LEU A 39 -6.55 14.00 -0.57
N GLY A 40 -7.02 13.03 0.22
CA GLY A 40 -8.37 12.51 0.13
C GLY A 40 -8.61 11.63 -1.10
N HIS A 41 -9.85 11.18 -1.28
CA HIS A 41 -10.22 10.35 -2.42
C HIS A 41 -10.59 11.21 -3.64
N MET A 42 -9.68 11.30 -4.61
CA MET A 42 -9.85 12.06 -5.86
C MET A 42 -10.71 11.36 -6.94
N LEU A 43 -11.67 10.52 -6.53
CA LEU A 43 -12.60 9.78 -7.42
C LEU A 43 -11.90 9.16 -8.65
N SER A 44 -12.30 9.53 -9.86
CA SER A 44 -11.78 9.02 -11.14
C SER A 44 -10.28 9.23 -11.32
N ALA A 45 -9.69 10.24 -10.67
CA ALA A 45 -8.25 10.49 -10.73
C ALA A 45 -7.45 9.66 -9.70
N ALA A 46 -8.10 8.94 -8.78
CA ALA A 46 -7.42 8.31 -7.65
C ALA A 46 -6.34 7.28 -8.05
N GLY A 47 -6.57 6.54 -9.14
CA GLY A 47 -5.57 5.60 -9.69
C GLY A 47 -4.34 6.33 -10.22
N LEU A 48 -4.54 7.35 -11.05
CA LEU A 48 -3.47 8.17 -11.63
C LEU A 48 -2.63 8.86 -10.55
N ILE A 49 -3.26 9.47 -9.55
CA ILE A 49 -2.54 10.12 -8.44
C ILE A 49 -1.72 9.10 -7.64
N SER A 50 -2.21 7.87 -7.47
CA SER A 50 -1.46 6.79 -6.82
C SER A 50 -0.25 6.36 -7.65
N LEU A 51 -0.39 6.31 -8.98
CA LEU A 51 0.73 6.04 -9.89
C LEU A 51 1.79 7.14 -9.83
N ILE A 52 1.38 8.40 -9.83
CA ILE A 52 2.30 9.55 -9.68
C ILE A 52 3.10 9.44 -8.37
N LYS A 53 2.44 9.12 -7.25
CA LYS A 53 3.12 8.84 -5.96
C LYS A 53 4.20 7.77 -6.12
N VAL A 54 3.90 6.66 -6.80
CA VAL A 54 4.85 5.56 -7.02
C VAL A 54 6.03 5.98 -7.90
N VAL A 55 5.77 6.68 -9.01
CA VAL A 55 6.83 7.17 -9.90
C VAL A 55 7.78 8.11 -9.16
N LEU A 56 7.22 9.04 -8.37
CA LEU A 56 8.02 9.94 -7.54
C LEU A 56 8.79 9.18 -6.46
N ALA A 57 8.20 8.17 -5.81
CA ALA A 57 8.88 7.36 -4.81
C ALA A 57 10.06 6.57 -5.40
N LEU A 58 9.90 6.02 -6.60
CA LEU A 58 10.97 5.32 -7.32
C LEU A 58 12.09 6.29 -7.73
N ASN A 59 11.74 7.45 -8.30
CA ASN A 59 12.70 8.46 -8.73
C ASN A 59 13.53 8.99 -7.55
N ASN A 60 12.88 9.26 -6.42
CA ASN A 60 13.53 9.76 -5.22
C ASN A 60 14.08 8.66 -4.30
N LYS A 61 13.99 7.38 -4.71
CA LYS A 61 14.39 6.21 -3.92
C LYS A 61 13.92 6.26 -2.47
N THR A 62 12.69 6.72 -2.25
CA THR A 62 12.11 6.94 -0.92
C THR A 62 10.62 6.61 -0.94
N ILE A 63 10.17 5.76 -0.02
CA ILE A 63 8.75 5.47 0.19
C ILE A 63 8.20 6.52 1.18
N PRO A 64 7.33 7.45 0.75
CA PRO A 64 6.73 8.41 1.66
C PRO A 64 5.81 7.70 2.66
N HIS A 65 5.73 8.25 3.88
CA HIS A 65 4.82 7.72 4.88
C HIS A 65 3.35 8.03 4.55
N THR A 66 2.46 7.21 5.10
CA THR A 66 1.01 7.38 5.11
C THR A 66 0.67 8.16 6.36
N ILE A 67 0.11 9.36 6.19
CA ILE A 67 -0.29 10.21 7.30
C ILE A 67 -1.59 9.71 7.95
N ASN A 68 -1.92 10.25 9.13
CA ASN A 68 -3.09 9.84 9.93
C ASN A 68 -3.06 8.34 10.31
N PHE A 69 -1.86 7.82 10.54
CA PHE A 69 -1.64 6.45 10.98
C PHE A 69 -0.82 6.46 12.27
N GLU A 70 -1.42 5.97 13.35
CA GLU A 70 -0.76 5.79 14.65
C GLU A 70 -0.58 4.31 14.95
N GLU A 71 -1.69 3.56 14.91
CA GLU A 71 -1.73 2.13 15.17
C GLU A 71 -2.38 1.36 14.00
N PRO A 72 -1.93 0.13 13.72
CA PRO A 72 -2.55 -0.72 12.72
C PRO A 72 -3.96 -1.14 13.13
N ASN A 73 -4.86 -1.24 12.14
CA ASN A 73 -6.19 -1.82 12.34
C ASN A 73 -6.06 -3.26 12.85
N THR A 74 -6.66 -3.55 14.01
CA THR A 74 -6.59 -4.87 14.68
C THR A 74 -7.27 -6.00 13.92
N ASN A 75 -8.11 -5.68 12.94
CA ASN A 75 -8.71 -6.66 12.03
C ASN A 75 -7.75 -7.12 10.93
N ILE A 76 -6.51 -6.61 10.91
CA ILE A 76 -5.49 -6.95 9.92
C ILE A 76 -4.31 -7.60 10.64
N ASP A 77 -4.04 -8.87 10.33
CA ASP A 77 -2.87 -9.57 10.86
C ASP A 77 -1.60 -9.21 10.07
N PHE A 78 -1.12 -7.99 10.28
CA PHE A 78 0.13 -7.54 9.65
C PHE A 78 1.31 -8.43 10.04
N SER A 79 1.33 -8.95 11.27
CA SER A 79 2.42 -9.76 11.81
C SER A 79 2.68 -11.03 10.98
N ASN A 80 1.62 -11.62 10.44
CA ASN A 80 1.69 -12.79 9.57
C ASN A 80 1.50 -12.48 8.08
N SER A 81 1.32 -11.22 7.70
CA SER A 81 1.19 -10.81 6.31
C SER A 81 2.56 -10.54 5.64
N PRO A 82 2.63 -10.49 4.30
CA PRO A 82 3.77 -9.94 3.57
C PRO A 82 4.02 -8.44 3.83
N PHE A 83 3.03 -7.73 4.37
CA PHE A 83 2.93 -6.28 4.33
C PHE A 83 3.23 -5.61 5.67
N TYR A 84 3.69 -4.36 5.61
CA TYR A 84 3.73 -3.45 6.75
C TYR A 84 3.32 -2.05 6.31
N VAL A 85 2.70 -1.26 7.20
CA VAL A 85 2.33 0.12 6.88
C VAL A 85 3.55 1.05 6.99
N VAL A 86 3.78 1.85 5.97
CA VAL A 86 4.80 2.92 6.02
C VAL A 86 4.17 4.12 6.74
N GLY A 87 4.07 4.07 8.07
CA GLY A 87 3.23 5.02 8.83
C GLY A 87 3.98 6.16 9.53
N LYS A 88 5.09 5.87 10.20
CA LYS A 88 5.77 6.85 11.09
C LYS A 88 6.59 7.88 10.33
N GLU A 89 7.46 7.42 9.44
CA GLU A 89 8.46 8.25 8.76
C GLU A 89 8.68 7.71 7.34
N PRO A 90 9.09 8.56 6.39
CA PRO A 90 9.53 8.11 5.08
C PRO A 90 10.65 7.07 5.20
N ARG A 91 10.68 6.09 4.31
CA ARG A 91 11.71 5.03 4.30
C ARG A 91 12.54 5.10 3.05
N GLU A 92 13.86 5.00 3.19
CA GLU A 92 14.75 4.83 2.04
C GLU A 92 14.40 3.54 1.28
N TRP A 93 14.31 3.62 -0.05
CA TRP A 93 13.97 2.50 -0.92
C TRP A 93 15.20 1.98 -1.65
N LYS A 94 15.90 1.03 -1.03
CA LYS A 94 17.13 0.44 -1.57
C LYS A 94 16.83 -0.69 -2.54
N ALA A 95 17.55 -0.70 -3.65
CA ALA A 95 17.56 -1.83 -4.58
C ALA A 95 18.55 -2.89 -4.07
N GLU A 96 18.05 -4.07 -3.73
CA GLU A 96 18.87 -5.20 -3.24
C GLU A 96 19.15 -6.19 -4.39
N GLY A 97 19.97 -5.76 -5.36
CA GLY A 97 20.34 -6.60 -6.51
C GLY A 97 19.22 -6.87 -7.51
N SER A 98 18.07 -6.20 -7.37
CA SER A 98 16.95 -6.27 -8.32
C SER A 98 16.30 -4.89 -8.50
N PRO A 99 15.64 -4.63 -9.64
CA PRO A 99 14.92 -3.37 -9.85
C PRO A 99 13.86 -3.15 -8.78
N LEU A 100 13.72 -1.90 -8.33
CA LEU A 100 12.61 -1.49 -7.47
C LEU A 100 11.28 -1.70 -8.20
N ARG A 101 10.29 -2.26 -7.52
CA ARG A 101 8.96 -2.56 -8.07
C ARG A 101 7.88 -2.15 -7.08
N ALA A 102 6.75 -1.69 -7.62
CA ALA A 102 5.59 -1.27 -6.86
C ALA A 102 4.31 -1.71 -7.57
N GLY A 103 3.26 -2.01 -6.81
CA GLY A 103 1.91 -2.20 -7.32
C GLY A 103 1.03 -0.99 -7.02
N VAL A 104 0.02 -0.76 -7.86
CA VAL A 104 -1.04 0.24 -7.64
C VAL A 104 -2.39 -0.45 -7.79
N ASN A 105 -3.22 -0.39 -6.74
CA ASN A 105 -4.57 -0.96 -6.74
C ASN A 105 -5.63 0.15 -6.73
N ALA A 106 -6.67 0.00 -7.55
CA ALA A 106 -7.83 0.90 -7.58
C ALA A 106 -9.14 0.13 -7.77
N PHE A 107 -9.93 -0.03 -6.71
CA PHE A 107 -11.20 -0.75 -6.75
C PHE A 107 -12.37 0.25 -6.87
N GLY A 108 -13.16 0.14 -7.92
CA GLY A 108 -14.35 0.95 -8.13
C GLY A 108 -15.55 0.40 -7.34
N SER A 109 -16.43 1.29 -6.86
CA SER A 109 -17.64 0.88 -6.13
C SER A 109 -18.59 -0.02 -6.94
N GLY A 110 -18.51 0.04 -8.27
CA GLY A 110 -19.23 -0.85 -9.19
C GLY A 110 -18.64 -2.26 -9.30
N GLY A 111 -17.55 -2.57 -8.58
CA GLY A 111 -16.92 -3.90 -8.56
C GLY A 111 -15.82 -4.12 -9.60
N SER A 112 -15.53 -3.14 -10.46
CA SER A 112 -14.37 -3.19 -11.37
C SER A 112 -13.09 -2.87 -10.62
N ASN A 113 -12.05 -3.67 -10.84
CA ASN A 113 -10.75 -3.59 -10.17
C ASN A 113 -9.62 -3.23 -11.13
#